data_AF-A0A0F9K644-F1
#
_entry.id   AF-A0A0F9K644-F1
#
_cell.length_a   1.000
_cell.length_b   1.000
_cell.length_c   1.000
_cell.angle_alpha   90.00
_cell.angle_beta   90.00
_cell.angle_gamma   90.00
#
_symmetry.space_group_name_H-M   'P 1'
#
loop_
_entity.id
_entity.type
_entity.pdbx_description
1 polymer ?
#
loop_
_entity_poly.entity_id
_entity_poly.type
_entity_poly.pdbx_seq_one_letter_code
_entity_poly.pdbx_strand_id
1 'polypeptide(L)'
;VTIRRTHTGEDEEDIWYRATNKDYIKIFTNPNSELIFLKGNDVRRTIRNEYDDSYRTYNALASIADSRIFLNAYDTWSTEEFGKRVFGTWLLTDAGEESELRLRYRIPRGEQTKLTSGSTYQFIFERQSGTHPYLRITISAPLGYVWRESGAPVYVYETDDPRAREVFTLTLKRQFEEEFIGE
;
A
#
# COMPACT_ATOMS: atom_id res chain seq x y z
N VAL A 1 6.85 3.30 0.48
CA VAL A 1 6.62 1.88 0.17
C VAL A 1 7.30 1.60 -1.16
N THR A 2 8.15 0.59 -1.19
CA THR A 2 8.75 0.05 -2.41
C THR A 2 8.42 -1.44 -2.46
N ILE A 3 7.86 -1.87 -3.59
CA ILE A 3 7.59 -3.28 -3.89
C ILE A 3 8.34 -3.56 -5.18
N ARG A 4 9.21 -4.57 -5.18
CA ARG A 4 9.96 -4.97 -6.35
C ARG A 4 9.71 -6.44 -6.61
N ARG A 5 9.52 -6.77 -7.88
CA ARG A 5 9.13 -8.10 -8.30
C ARG A 5 10.01 -8.54 -9.45
N THR A 6 10.50 -9.77 -9.37
CA THR A 6 11.19 -10.45 -10.45
C THR A 6 10.31 -11.58 -10.95
N HIS A 7 10.25 -11.76 -12.27
CA HIS A 7 9.59 -12.90 -12.88
C HIS A 7 10.62 -13.82 -13.53
N THR A 8 10.79 -15.03 -12.99
CA THR A 8 11.83 -15.98 -13.42
C THR A 8 11.27 -17.12 -14.29
N GLY A 9 10.26 -16.82 -15.10
CA GLY A 9 9.50 -17.85 -15.85
C GLY A 9 9.91 -17.99 -17.30
N GLU A 10 10.93 -17.25 -17.76
CA GLU A 10 11.34 -17.10 -19.16
C GLU A 10 11.74 -18.42 -19.83
N ASP A 11 12.35 -19.31 -19.06
CA ASP A 11 12.89 -20.59 -19.51
C ASP A 11 11.94 -21.78 -19.28
N GLU A 12 10.75 -21.54 -18.70
CA GLU A 12 9.76 -22.58 -18.42
C GLU A 12 9.14 -23.12 -19.72
N GLU A 13 8.83 -24.42 -19.76
CA GLU A 13 8.28 -25.07 -20.97
C GLU A 13 6.85 -24.62 -21.28
N ASP A 14 6.00 -24.50 -20.25
CA ASP A 14 4.60 -24.10 -20.40
C ASP A 14 4.46 -22.59 -20.60
N ILE A 15 3.66 -22.21 -21.60
CA ILE A 15 3.40 -20.80 -21.95
C ILE A 15 2.81 -19.99 -20.79
N TRP A 16 2.13 -20.65 -19.85
CA TRP A 16 1.47 -20.02 -18.71
C TRP A 16 2.47 -19.43 -17.73
N TYR A 17 3.64 -20.06 -17.59
CA TYR A 17 4.72 -19.55 -16.76
C TYR A 17 5.52 -18.45 -17.46
N ARG A 18 5.45 -18.33 -18.79
CA ARG A 18 6.06 -17.22 -19.54
C ARG A 18 5.14 -15.99 -19.67
N ALA A 19 3.88 -16.08 -19.23
CA ALA A 19 2.92 -15.01 -19.39
C ALA A 19 3.19 -13.86 -18.41
N THR A 20 3.09 -12.61 -18.87
CA THR A 20 3.24 -11.40 -18.04
C THR A 20 2.46 -11.53 -16.74
N ASN A 21 3.14 -11.38 -15.62
CA ASN A 21 2.52 -11.32 -14.33
C ASN A 21 1.76 -10.00 -14.17
N LYS A 22 0.50 -10.07 -13.73
CA LYS A 22 -0.40 -8.91 -13.62
C LYS A 22 -0.89 -8.79 -12.19
N ASP A 23 -0.31 -7.87 -11.43
CA ASP A 23 -0.71 -7.62 -10.06
C ASP A 23 -1.53 -6.33 -9.97
N TYR A 24 -2.65 -6.38 -9.26
CA TYR A 24 -3.40 -5.19 -8.88
C TYR A 24 -3.17 -4.87 -7.40
N ILE A 25 -2.30 -3.90 -7.16
CA ILE A 25 -1.87 -3.51 -5.81
C ILE A 25 -2.86 -2.50 -5.26
N LYS A 26 -3.49 -2.83 -4.14
CA LYS A 26 -4.35 -1.93 -3.36
C LYS A 26 -3.63 -1.48 -2.09
N ILE A 27 -3.61 -0.17 -1.89
CA ILE A 27 -2.97 0.45 -0.73
C ILE A 27 -4.05 1.13 0.09
N PHE A 28 -4.42 0.46 1.19
CA PHE A 28 -5.41 0.94 2.13
C PHE A 28 -4.76 1.92 3.11
N THR A 29 -5.30 3.13 3.18
CA THR A 29 -4.78 4.20 4.03
C THR A 29 -5.86 4.75 4.96
N ASN A 30 -5.47 5.62 5.88
CA ASN A 30 -6.45 6.34 6.70
C ASN A 30 -7.37 7.20 5.82
N PRO A 31 -8.61 7.46 6.24
CA PRO A 31 -9.46 8.43 5.55
C PRO A 31 -8.71 9.74 5.27
N ASN A 32 -9.02 10.37 4.15
CA ASN A 32 -8.44 11.64 3.71
C ASN A 32 -6.92 11.61 3.42
N SER A 33 -6.26 10.45 3.44
CA SER A 33 -4.85 10.37 3.05
C SER A 33 -4.65 10.84 1.60
N GLU A 34 -3.53 11.47 1.35
CA GLU A 34 -3.20 12.02 0.04
C GLU A 34 -2.00 11.29 -0.56
N LEU A 35 -2.13 10.92 -1.84
CA LEU A 35 -1.02 10.38 -2.61
C LEU A 35 -0.08 11.51 -3.02
N ILE A 36 1.21 11.35 -2.70
CA ILE A 36 2.26 12.35 -2.93
C ILE A 36 3.20 11.94 -4.05
N PHE A 37 3.40 10.63 -4.22
CA PHE A 37 4.28 10.09 -5.25
C PHE A 37 3.83 8.67 -5.59
N LEU A 38 3.82 8.38 -6.88
CA LEU A 38 3.67 7.04 -7.42
C LEU A 38 4.52 6.93 -8.69
N LYS A 39 5.28 5.86 -8.82
CA LYS A 39 6.08 5.56 -10.01
C LYS A 39 6.27 4.07 -10.17
N GLY A 40 6.39 3.63 -11.43
CA GLY A 40 6.59 2.23 -11.80
C GLY A 40 5.30 1.42 -11.85
N ASN A 41 4.16 2.10 -11.82
CA ASN A 41 2.88 1.50 -12.11
C ASN A 41 2.57 1.49 -13.60
N ASP A 42 1.68 0.59 -13.98
CA ASP A 42 1.17 0.44 -15.33
C ASP A 42 -0.29 0.87 -15.43
N VAL A 43 -0.68 1.28 -16.64
CA VAL A 43 -2.08 1.50 -16.98
C VAL A 43 -2.56 0.34 -17.85
N ARG A 44 -3.45 -0.48 -17.28
CA ARG A 44 -4.11 -1.54 -18.04
C ARG A 44 -5.40 -1.03 -18.66
N ARG A 45 -5.52 -1.17 -19.98
CA ARG A 45 -6.82 -1.04 -20.67
C ARG A 45 -7.69 -2.23 -20.27
N THR A 46 -8.69 -1.99 -19.44
CA THR A 46 -9.70 -3.00 -19.12
C THR A 46 -10.76 -3.02 -20.22
N ILE A 47 -11.05 -4.20 -20.76
CA ILE A 47 -12.22 -4.37 -21.63
C ILE A 47 -13.45 -4.25 -20.73
N ARG A 48 -14.35 -3.31 -21.04
CA ARG A 48 -15.63 -3.21 -20.34
C ARG A 48 -16.52 -4.33 -20.87
N ASN A 49 -16.85 -5.29 -20.03
CA ASN A 49 -17.89 -6.25 -20.36
C ASN A 49 -19.23 -5.52 -20.34
N GLU A 50 -20.01 -5.68 -21.40
CA GLU A 50 -21.41 -5.26 -21.44
C GLU A 50 -22.25 -6.41 -20.86
N TYR A 51 -23.03 -6.11 -19.83
CA TYR A 51 -23.95 -7.06 -19.21
C TYR A 51 -25.38 -6.63 -19.57
N ASP A 52 -26.26 -7.60 -19.80
CA ASP A 52 -27.68 -7.31 -20.01
C ASP A 52 -28.41 -6.95 -18.69
N ASP A 53 -29.65 -6.47 -18.80
CA ASP A 53 -30.44 -5.98 -17.67
C ASP A 53 -30.90 -7.07 -16.67
N SER A 54 -30.60 -8.36 -16.93
CA SER A 54 -30.89 -9.45 -15.99
C SER A 54 -29.92 -9.46 -14.80
N TYR A 55 -28.76 -8.80 -14.94
CA TYR A 55 -27.77 -8.70 -13.90
C TYR A 55 -28.14 -7.64 -12.87
N ARG A 56 -27.92 -7.95 -11.59
CA ARG A 56 -28.16 -7.02 -10.49
C ARG A 56 -26.84 -6.57 -9.89
N THR A 57 -26.68 -5.26 -9.74
CA THR A 57 -25.56 -4.70 -8.99
C THR A 57 -25.76 -4.98 -7.51
N TYR A 58 -24.74 -5.53 -6.86
CA TYR A 58 -24.75 -5.66 -5.41
C TYR A 58 -24.46 -4.29 -4.77
N ASN A 59 -25.36 -3.80 -3.92
CA ASN A 59 -25.31 -2.43 -3.38
C ASN A 59 -23.97 -2.08 -2.70
N ALA A 60 -23.34 -3.04 -2.00
CA ALA A 60 -22.06 -2.81 -1.35
C ALA A 60 -20.89 -2.62 -2.35
N LEU A 61 -21.01 -3.17 -3.56
CA LEU A 61 -20.06 -2.93 -4.65
C LEU A 61 -20.36 -1.64 -5.40
N ALA A 62 -21.64 -1.26 -5.50
CA ALA A 62 -22.06 -0.01 -6.12
C ALA A 62 -21.41 1.19 -5.43
N SER A 63 -21.47 1.26 -4.08
CA SER A 63 -20.87 2.37 -3.33
C SER A 63 -19.36 2.51 -3.54
N ILE A 64 -18.64 1.38 -3.61
CA ILE A 64 -17.20 1.37 -3.91
C ILE A 64 -16.96 1.85 -5.35
N ALA A 65 -17.73 1.36 -6.31
CA ALA A 65 -17.61 1.74 -7.71
C ALA A 65 -17.91 3.23 -7.93
N ASP A 66 -18.93 3.76 -7.27
CA ASP A 66 -19.35 5.17 -7.37
C ASP A 66 -18.32 6.13 -6.76
N SER A 67 -17.54 5.67 -5.77
CA SER A 67 -16.45 6.44 -5.16
C SER A 67 -15.18 6.52 -6.03
N ARG A 68 -15.15 5.81 -7.15
CA ARG A 68 -13.93 5.61 -7.95
C ARG A 68 -13.56 6.86 -8.74
N ILE A 69 -12.34 7.35 -8.53
CA ILE A 69 -11.79 8.52 -9.21
C ILE A 69 -10.44 8.13 -9.83
N PHE A 70 -10.20 8.52 -11.08
CA PHE A 70 -8.88 8.36 -11.71
C PHE A 70 -8.01 9.57 -11.41
N LEU A 71 -6.81 9.35 -10.86
CA LEU A 71 -5.85 10.39 -10.55
C LEU A 71 -4.83 10.50 -11.70
N ASN A 72 -5.14 11.34 -12.69
CA ASN A 72 -4.33 11.51 -13.92
C ASN A 72 -2.84 11.80 -13.63
N ALA A 73 -2.54 12.56 -12.56
CA ALA A 73 -1.15 12.90 -12.22
C ALA A 73 -0.28 11.69 -11.81
N TYR A 74 -0.91 10.55 -11.52
CA TYR A 74 -0.26 9.35 -10.99
C TYR A 74 -0.64 8.08 -11.76
N ASP A 75 -1.49 8.19 -12.79
CA ASP A 75 -1.98 7.04 -13.57
C ASP A 75 -2.56 5.90 -12.69
N THR A 76 -3.33 6.27 -11.67
CA THR A 76 -3.85 5.33 -10.65
C THR A 76 -5.32 5.62 -10.31
N TRP A 77 -6.00 4.62 -9.77
CA TRP A 77 -7.35 4.79 -9.24
C TRP A 77 -7.32 5.10 -7.74
N SER A 78 -8.26 5.94 -7.31
CA SER A 78 -8.60 6.16 -5.91
C SER A 78 -10.04 5.69 -5.68
N THR A 79 -10.29 4.99 -4.58
CA THR A 79 -11.64 4.58 -4.13
C THR A 79 -11.78 4.81 -2.63
N GLU A 80 -13.01 4.79 -2.14
CA GLU A 80 -13.34 4.70 -0.72
C GLU A 80 -13.88 3.30 -0.42
N GLU A 81 -13.15 2.55 0.39
CA GLU A 81 -13.49 1.16 0.73
C GLU A 81 -13.38 0.98 2.24
N PHE A 82 -14.45 0.51 2.91
CA PHE A 82 -14.45 0.20 4.34
C PHE A 82 -13.98 1.36 5.24
N GLY A 83 -14.37 2.59 4.90
CA GLY A 83 -13.95 3.80 5.62
C GLY A 83 -12.48 4.16 5.43
N LYS A 84 -11.81 3.61 4.40
CA LYS A 84 -10.41 3.89 4.06
C LYS A 84 -10.34 4.54 2.69
N ARG A 85 -9.32 5.38 2.51
CA ARG A 85 -8.91 5.84 1.18
C ARG A 85 -8.00 4.77 0.57
N VAL A 86 -8.32 4.29 -0.62
CA VAL A 86 -7.57 3.22 -1.30
C VAL A 86 -6.97 3.76 -2.59
N PHE A 87 -5.68 3.51 -2.80
CA PHE A 87 -5.01 3.72 -4.07
C PHE A 87 -4.79 2.36 -4.74
N GLY A 88 -5.36 2.18 -5.92
CA GLY A 88 -5.33 0.94 -6.68
C GLY A 88 -4.59 1.11 -8.01
N THR A 89 -3.54 0.32 -8.21
CA THR A 89 -2.67 0.45 -9.38
C THR A 89 -2.20 -0.90 -9.90
N TRP A 90 -1.85 -0.98 -11.19
CA TRP A 90 -1.30 -2.20 -11.77
C TRP A 90 0.23 -2.18 -11.71
N LEU A 91 0.81 -3.36 -11.52
CA LEU A 91 2.23 -3.64 -11.73
C LEU A 91 2.32 -4.85 -12.65
N LEU A 92 2.91 -4.66 -13.83
CA LEU A 92 3.10 -5.69 -14.84
C LEU A 92 4.57 -6.08 -14.90
N THR A 93 4.87 -7.38 -14.81
CA THR A 93 6.23 -7.90 -14.88
C THR A 93 6.28 -8.99 -15.93
N ASP A 94 7.02 -8.76 -17.02
CA ASP A 94 7.25 -9.75 -18.06
C ASP A 94 8.23 -10.83 -17.59
N ALA A 95 8.18 -12.02 -18.18
CA ALA A 95 9.10 -13.10 -17.84
C ALA A 95 10.55 -12.72 -18.18
N GLY A 96 11.48 -12.98 -17.26
CA GLY A 96 12.88 -12.56 -17.31
C GLY A 96 13.13 -11.14 -16.78
N GLU A 97 12.08 -10.38 -16.46
CA GLU A 97 12.20 -8.96 -16.12
C GLU A 97 11.94 -8.69 -14.62
N GLU A 98 12.37 -7.48 -14.21
CA GLU A 98 12.12 -6.92 -12.89
C GLU A 98 11.28 -5.64 -13.00
N SER A 99 10.28 -5.51 -12.13
CA SER A 99 9.45 -4.30 -12.00
C SER A 99 9.51 -3.76 -10.58
N GLU A 100 9.52 -2.44 -10.44
CA GLU A 100 9.54 -1.76 -9.13
C GLU A 100 8.42 -0.72 -9.03
N LEU A 101 7.54 -0.89 -8.06
CA LEU A 101 6.56 0.11 -7.66
C LEU A 101 7.09 0.91 -6.47
N ARG A 102 7.10 2.25 -6.59
CA ARG A 102 7.40 3.17 -5.49
C ARG A 102 6.23 4.11 -5.22
N LEU A 103 5.84 4.17 -3.95
CA LEU A 103 4.73 5.00 -3.50
C LEU A 103 5.04 5.74 -2.19
N ARG A 104 4.56 6.99 -2.12
CA ARG A 104 4.53 7.82 -0.91
C ARG A 104 3.16 8.45 -0.76
N TYR A 105 2.59 8.34 0.43
CA TYR A 105 1.37 9.04 0.82
C TYR A 105 1.60 9.79 2.13
N ARG A 106 0.71 10.75 2.42
CA ARG A 106 0.66 11.42 3.72
C ARG A 106 -0.72 11.28 4.33
N ILE A 107 -0.76 11.18 5.65
CA ILE A 107 -1.99 11.26 6.42
C ILE A 107 -2.14 12.74 6.81
N PRO A 108 -3.21 13.43 6.42
CA PRO A 108 -3.39 14.83 6.77
C PRO A 108 -3.49 15.01 8.29
N ARG A 109 -3.07 16.19 8.76
CA ARG A 109 -3.35 16.61 10.14
C ARG A 109 -4.83 16.95 10.22
N GLY A 110 -5.55 16.32 11.13
CA GLY A 110 -6.97 16.59 11.34
C GLY A 110 -7.38 16.29 12.78
N GLU A 111 -8.54 16.84 13.17
CA GLU A 111 -9.12 16.68 14.52
C GLU A 111 -9.34 15.22 14.93
N GLN A 112 -9.43 14.32 13.94
CA GLN A 112 -9.64 12.88 14.14
C GLN A 112 -8.36 12.13 14.54
N THR A 113 -7.17 12.72 14.38
CA THR A 113 -5.90 12.08 14.70
C THR A 113 -5.34 12.64 16.00
N LYS A 114 -5.92 12.27 17.14
CA LYS A 114 -5.36 12.62 18.46
C LYS A 114 -4.04 11.87 18.64
N LEU A 115 -2.93 12.59 18.48
CA LEU A 115 -1.58 12.05 18.68
C LEU A 115 -1.23 12.13 20.16
N THR A 116 -1.13 10.98 20.82
CA THR A 116 -0.65 10.86 22.20
C THR A 116 0.52 9.90 22.28
N SER A 117 1.41 10.08 23.27
CA SER A 117 2.40 9.06 23.64
C SER A 117 1.66 7.75 23.92
N GLY A 118 2.14 6.63 23.40
CA GLY A 118 1.47 5.32 23.46
C GLY A 118 0.48 5.02 22.32
N SER A 119 0.16 5.99 21.44
CA SER A 119 -0.67 5.72 20.25
C SER A 119 0.02 4.70 19.34
N THR A 120 -0.76 3.75 18.81
CA THR A 120 -0.25 2.65 17.98
C THR A 120 -0.63 2.80 16.51
N TYR A 121 0.26 2.36 15.63
CA TYR A 121 0.11 2.31 14.19
C TYR A 121 0.34 0.88 13.74
N GLN A 122 -0.60 0.30 13.00
CA GLN A 122 -0.45 -1.04 12.46
C GLN A 122 -0.26 -0.96 10.94
N PHE A 123 0.78 -1.63 10.46
CA PHE A 123 0.97 -1.88 9.06
C PHE A 123 0.67 -3.35 8.78
N ILE A 124 0.00 -3.60 7.66
CA ILE A 124 -0.33 -4.94 7.18
C ILE A 124 0.06 -4.99 5.71
N PHE A 125 0.78 -6.04 5.33
CA PHE A 125 1.03 -6.39 3.95
C PHE A 125 0.57 -7.83 3.70
N GLU A 126 -0.19 -8.02 2.63
CA GLU A 126 -0.64 -9.33 2.18
C GLU A 126 -0.05 -9.60 0.80
N ARG A 127 0.74 -10.66 0.71
CA ARG A 127 1.41 -11.07 -0.52
C ARG A 127 0.44 -11.86 -1.38
N GLN A 128 0.48 -11.63 -2.69
CA GLN A 128 -0.21 -12.51 -3.64
C GLN A 128 0.43 -13.91 -3.63
N SER A 129 -0.39 -14.95 -3.75
CA SER A 129 0.11 -16.34 -3.82
C SER A 129 1.02 -16.56 -5.02
N GLY A 130 2.10 -17.32 -4.83
CA GLY A 130 3.06 -17.66 -5.90
C GLY A 130 4.00 -16.53 -6.29
N THR A 131 4.15 -15.50 -5.45
CA THR A 131 5.02 -14.34 -5.71
C THR A 131 6.08 -14.23 -4.63
N HIS A 132 7.24 -13.65 -4.92
CA HIS A 132 8.32 -13.44 -3.92
C HIS A 132 8.87 -12.03 -4.08
N PRO A 133 8.09 -11.00 -3.71
CA PRO A 133 8.50 -9.62 -3.95
C PRO A 133 9.46 -9.16 -2.87
N TYR A 134 10.46 -8.38 -3.25
CA TYR A 134 11.14 -7.53 -2.28
C TYR A 134 10.19 -6.44 -1.77
N LEU A 135 10.22 -6.20 -0.46
CA LEU A 135 9.38 -5.22 0.22
C LEU A 135 10.24 -4.30 1.08
N ARG A 136 10.11 -2.99 0.86
CA ARG A 136 10.67 -1.97 1.73
C ARG A 136 9.63 -0.95 2.16
N ILE A 137 9.50 -0.79 3.48
CA ILE A 137 8.57 0.12 4.13
C ILE A 137 9.36 1.15 4.93
N THR A 138 9.00 2.42 4.76
CA THR A 138 9.55 3.53 5.54
C THR A 138 8.39 4.33 6.10
N ILE A 139 8.37 4.48 7.42
CA ILE A 139 7.30 5.19 8.14
C ILE A 139 7.93 6.27 9.01
N SER A 140 7.58 7.52 8.74
CA SER A 140 7.99 8.66 9.55
C SER A 140 6.98 8.89 10.69
N ALA A 141 7.49 9.03 11.91
CA ALA A 141 6.71 9.49 13.04
C ALA A 141 6.29 10.95 12.84
N PRO A 142 5.17 11.39 13.43
CA PRO A 142 4.81 12.80 13.49
C PRO A 142 5.90 13.61 14.22
N LEU A 143 6.02 14.91 13.89
CA LEU A 143 6.95 15.82 14.56
C LEU A 143 6.78 15.77 16.09
N GLY A 144 7.90 15.72 16.81
CA GLY A 144 7.93 15.61 18.28
C GLY A 144 7.79 14.19 18.83
N TYR A 145 7.66 13.19 17.96
CA TYR A 145 7.59 11.78 18.34
C TYR A 145 8.69 10.96 17.66
N VAL A 146 9.04 9.86 18.31
CA VAL A 146 9.84 8.76 17.76
C VAL A 146 9.03 7.48 17.83
N TRP A 147 9.41 6.48 17.04
CA TRP A 147 8.89 5.13 17.20
C TRP A 147 9.58 4.47 18.39
N ARG A 148 8.80 3.90 19.31
CA ARG A 148 9.33 3.16 20.46
C ARG A 148 10.20 1.98 20.02
N GLU A 149 9.82 1.34 18.92
CA GLU A 149 10.44 0.11 18.41
C GLU A 149 11.82 0.36 17.77
N SER A 150 12.07 1.55 17.23
CA SER A 150 13.40 1.91 16.68
C SER A 150 14.15 2.97 17.49
N GLY A 151 13.49 3.65 18.43
CA GLY A 151 14.03 4.83 19.09
C GLY A 151 14.25 6.03 18.16
N ALA A 152 13.78 5.95 16.92
CA ALA A 152 14.06 6.93 15.86
C ALA A 152 12.76 7.52 15.28
N PRO A 153 12.80 8.73 14.70
CA PRO A 153 11.65 9.33 14.03
C PRO A 153 11.28 8.63 12.72
N VAL A 154 12.13 7.70 12.23
CA VAL A 154 11.89 6.91 11.04
C VAL A 154 12.04 5.43 11.39
N TYR A 155 11.06 4.63 11.00
CA TYR A 155 11.11 3.18 11.05
C TYR A 155 11.28 2.65 9.63
N VAL A 156 12.19 1.69 9.46
CA VAL A 156 12.44 1.01 8.18
C VAL A 156 12.28 -0.49 8.40
N TYR A 157 11.46 -1.11 7.55
CA TYR A 157 11.34 -2.56 7.43
C TYR A 157 11.69 -2.94 6.00
N GLU A 158 12.49 -3.99 5.84
CA GLU A 158 13.02 -4.43 4.55
C GLU A 158 13.19 -5.95 4.54
N THR A 159 12.75 -6.60 3.48
CA THR A 159 12.87 -8.05 3.28
C THR A 159 12.80 -8.39 1.79
N ASP A 160 13.57 -9.38 1.34
CA ASP A 160 13.54 -9.89 -0.04
C ASP A 160 12.41 -10.90 -0.29
N ASP A 161 11.90 -11.53 0.76
CA ASP A 161 10.80 -12.50 0.68
C ASP A 161 9.89 -12.37 1.92
N PRO A 162 8.92 -11.43 1.90
CA PRO A 162 7.97 -11.28 2.99
C PRO A 162 7.09 -12.52 3.08
N ARG A 163 6.69 -12.84 4.32
CA ARG A 163 5.68 -13.87 4.58
C ARG A 163 4.40 -13.54 3.81
N ALA A 164 3.55 -14.56 3.65
CA ALA A 164 2.23 -14.40 3.03
C ALA A 164 1.44 -13.21 3.65
N ARG A 165 1.62 -13.00 4.96
CA ARG A 165 1.13 -11.83 5.66
C ARG A 165 2.18 -11.30 6.61
N GLU A 166 2.54 -10.03 6.43
CA GLU A 166 3.38 -9.27 7.36
C GLU A 166 2.49 -8.33 8.17
N VAL A 167 2.67 -8.34 9.50
CA VAL A 167 1.97 -7.43 10.41
C VAL A 167 2.97 -6.92 11.43
N PHE A 168 3.07 -5.62 11.56
CA PHE A 168 3.83 -5.01 12.65
C PHE A 168 3.12 -3.77 13.19
N THR A 169 3.36 -3.51 14.47
CA THR A 169 2.79 -2.39 15.19
C THR A 169 3.92 -1.48 15.66
N LEU A 170 3.78 -0.19 15.38
CA LEU A 170 4.66 0.86 15.85
C LEU A 170 3.94 1.71 16.88
N THR A 171 4.67 2.19 17.88
CA THR A 171 4.11 2.94 18.99
C THR A 171 4.80 4.29 19.09
N LEU A 172 4.02 5.36 19.19
CA LEU A 172 4.57 6.70 19.39
C LEU A 172 5.12 6.82 20.81
N LYS A 173 6.34 7.36 20.91
CA LYS A 173 6.94 7.87 22.14
C LYS A 173 7.28 9.35 21.92
N ARG A 174 6.97 10.23 22.87
CA ARG A 174 7.41 11.62 22.78
C ARG A 174 8.94 11.68 22.81
N GLN A 175 9.51 12.50 21.93
CA GLN A 175 10.96 12.63 21.82
C GLN A 175 11.59 13.30 23.06
N PHE A 176 10.85 14.20 23.70
CA PHE A 176 11.24 14.91 24.91
C PHE A 176 10.19 14.62 26.00
N GLU A 177 10.18 13.40 26.51
CA GLU A 177 9.66 13.17 27.86
C GLU A 177 10.81 13.54 28.81
N GLU A 178 10.75 14.72 29.41
CA GLU A 178 11.63 15.08 30.53
C GLU A 178 11.48 13.99 31.60
N GLU A 179 12.59 13.33 31.95
CA GLU A 179 12.70 12.71 33.26
C GLU A 179 12.61 13.84 34.27
N PHE A 180 11.38 14.13 34.73
CA PHE A 180 11.17 14.81 36.00
C PHE A 180 11.72 13.88 37.08
N ILE A 181 13.03 13.95 37.31
CA ILE A 181 13.65 13.48 38.53
C ILE A 181 13.14 14.44 39.60
N GLY A 182 12.07 14.03 40.26
CA GLY A 182 11.52 14.75 41.40
C GLY A 182 12.48 14.71 42.58
N GLU A 183 12.75 15.92 43.08
CA GLU A 183 13.35 16.32 44.37
C GLU A 183 14.77 15.86 44.72
#